data_AF-A0A3M1UFP4-F1
#
_entry.id   AF-A0A3M1UFP4-F1
#
_cell.length_a   1.000
_cell.length_b   1.000
_cell.length_c   1.000
_cell.angle_alpha   90.00
_cell.angle_beta   90.00
_cell.angle_gamma   90.00
#
_symmetry.space_group_name_H-M   'P 1'
#
loop_
_entity.id
_entity.type
_entity.pdbx_description
1 polymer ?
#
loop_
_entity_poly.entity_id
_entity_poly.type
_entity_poly.pdbx_seq_one_letter_code
_entity_poly.pdbx_strand_id
1 'polypeptide(L)'
;MQKNIPLSKLGETLKAYIKENKAHNLTEVGQKTLGITYQNFQKRLSKNNLRIYELEQILDYLGLEVQLTIGEMQFGGKPAAGVNYDERLAEEERLLMLEEEQVKLKRQALNVRKQIEQLREEMDKREK
;
A
#
# COMPACT_ATOMS: atom_id res chain seq x y z
N MET A 1 5.96 21.71 16.73
CA MET A 1 7.21 21.06 17.24
C MET A 1 7.84 20.31 16.08
N GLN A 2 9.01 20.74 15.60
CA GLN A 2 9.72 20.03 14.54
C GLN A 2 10.46 18.81 15.13
N LYS A 3 10.22 17.62 14.56
CA LYS A 3 10.94 16.37 14.91
C LYS A 3 11.53 15.76 13.65
N ASN A 4 12.84 15.51 13.65
CA ASN A 4 13.52 14.79 12.58
C ASN A 4 13.32 13.28 12.78
N ILE A 5 12.63 12.62 11.86
CA ILE A 5 12.33 11.19 11.98
C ILE A 5 12.95 10.44 10.79
N PRO A 6 13.88 9.49 11.03
CA PRO A 6 14.38 8.64 9.97
C PRO A 6 13.27 7.73 9.45
N LEU A 7 13.17 7.58 8.12
CA LEU A 7 12.15 6.75 7.46
C LEU A 7 12.04 5.32 8.01
N SER A 8 13.17 4.74 8.40
CA SER A 8 13.24 3.40 9.01
C SER A 8 12.53 3.31 10.38
N LYS A 9 12.34 4.43 11.08
CA LYS A 9 11.65 4.50 12.37
C LYS A 9 10.31 5.24 12.29
N LEU A 10 9.86 5.56 11.07
CA LEU A 10 8.68 6.39 10.88
C LEU A 10 7.41 5.71 11.40
N GLY A 11 7.20 4.43 11.06
CA GLY A 11 6.04 3.67 11.51
C GLY A 11 5.97 3.51 13.03
N GLU A 12 7.11 3.30 13.69
CA GLU A 12 7.19 3.24 15.15
C GLU A 12 6.92 4.59 15.80
N THR A 13 7.48 5.66 15.24
CA THR A 13 7.33 7.02 15.77
C THR A 13 5.90 7.53 15.60
N LEU A 14 5.27 7.29 14.45
CA LEU A 14 3.84 7.57 14.21
C LEU A 14 2.96 6.82 15.20
N LYS A 15 3.23 5.52 15.40
CA LYS A 15 2.47 4.70 16.35
C LYS A 15 2.62 5.21 17.78
N ALA A 16 3.82 5.57 18.20
CA ALA A 16 4.08 6.15 19.51
C ALA A 16 3.36 7.50 19.67
N TYR A 17 3.45 8.37 18.67
CA TYR A 17 2.79 9.68 18.68
C TYR A 17 1.27 9.57 18.81
N ILE A 18 0.63 8.73 17.98
CA ILE A 18 -0.82 8.51 18.05
C ILE A 18 -1.23 7.96 19.42
N LYS A 19 -0.39 7.13 20.05
CA LYS A 19 -0.66 6.57 21.38
C LYS A 19 -0.47 7.61 22.50
N GLU A 20 0.52 8.48 22.39
CA GLU A 20 0.79 9.57 23.33
C GLU A 20 -0.28 10.67 23.23
N ASN A 21 -0.75 10.94 22.02
CA ASN A 21 -1.75 11.95 21.75
C ASN A 21 -3.17 11.35 21.85
N LYS A 22 -3.67 11.30 23.08
CA LYS A 22 -4.97 10.66 23.47
C LYS A 22 -6.20 11.19 22.72
N ALA A 23 -6.07 12.25 21.93
CA ALA A 23 -7.11 12.77 21.06
C ALA A 23 -7.39 11.89 19.83
N HIS A 24 -6.46 10.99 19.48
CA HIS A 24 -6.59 10.12 18.31
C HIS A 24 -6.31 8.67 18.69
N ASN A 25 -7.01 7.74 18.05
CA ASN A 25 -6.68 6.31 18.14
C ASN A 25 -6.26 5.77 16.78
N LEU A 26 -5.44 4.71 16.78
CA LEU A 26 -4.89 4.12 15.55
C LEU A 26 -5.98 3.67 14.55
N THR A 27 -7.14 3.23 15.05
CA THR A 27 -8.27 2.83 14.20
C THR A 27 -8.83 4.02 13.45
N GLU A 28 -9.07 5.12 14.15
CA GLU A 28 -9.61 6.37 13.61
C GLU A 28 -8.66 6.99 12.60
N VAL A 29 -7.37 7.09 12.92
CA VAL A 29 -6.36 7.63 12.00
C VAL A 29 -6.34 6.80 10.71
N GLY A 30 -6.24 5.47 10.81
CA GLY A 30 -6.22 4.59 9.63
C GLY A 30 -7.49 4.68 8.76
N GLN A 31 -8.65 4.83 9.39
CA GLN A 31 -9.93 4.99 8.67
C GLN A 31 -10.08 6.38 8.04
N LYS A 32 -9.73 7.45 8.76
CA LYS A 32 -9.92 8.84 8.30
C LYS A 32 -8.89 9.28 7.26
N THR A 33 -7.69 8.71 7.29
CA THR A 33 -6.62 9.06 6.36
C THR A 33 -6.62 8.14 5.15
N LEU A 34 -6.63 6.82 5.37
CA LEU A 34 -6.42 5.82 4.32
C LEU A 34 -7.66 4.97 4.00
N GLY A 35 -8.76 5.13 4.75
CA GLY A 35 -9.96 4.31 4.56
C GLY A 35 -9.78 2.83 4.90
N ILE A 36 -8.74 2.47 5.66
CA ILE A 36 -8.41 1.05 5.95
C ILE A 36 -8.71 0.66 7.40
N THR A 37 -8.85 -0.64 7.63
CA THR A 37 -9.09 -1.19 8.97
C THR A 37 -7.87 -1.04 9.89
N TYR A 38 -8.11 -1.01 11.20
CA TYR A 38 -7.07 -0.99 12.23
C TYR A 38 -5.98 -2.06 12.01
N GLN A 39 -6.38 -3.30 11.73
CA GLN A 39 -5.44 -4.41 11.53
C GLN A 39 -4.54 -4.17 10.30
N ASN A 40 -5.11 -3.63 9.20
CA ASN A 40 -4.35 -3.34 8.00
C ASN A 40 -3.42 -2.13 8.23
N PHE A 41 -3.91 -1.07 8.86
CA PHE A 41 -3.11 0.10 9.22
C PHE A 41 -1.93 -0.27 10.13
N GLN A 42 -2.19 -1.06 11.18
CA GLN A 42 -1.15 -1.53 12.10
C GLN A 42 -0.10 -2.39 11.38
N LYS A 43 -0.53 -3.29 10.50
CA LYS A 43 0.37 -4.14 9.71
C LYS A 43 1.27 -3.31 8.78
N ARG A 44 0.72 -2.25 8.16
CA ARG A 44 1.47 -1.37 7.25
C ARG A 44 2.45 -0.46 8.00
N LEU A 45 2.04 0.10 9.13
CA LEU A 45 2.92 0.87 10.02
C LEU A 45 4.11 0.01 10.50
N SER A 46 3.86 -1.19 11.00
CA SER A 46 4.93 -2.07 11.51
C SER A 46 5.91 -2.56 10.44
N LYS A 47 5.51 -2.54 9.16
CA LYS A 47 6.38 -2.90 8.03
C LYS A 47 7.00 -1.70 7.34
N ASN A 48 6.76 -0.47 7.82
CA ASN A 48 7.08 0.78 7.12
C ASN A 48 6.63 0.76 5.64
N ASN A 49 5.48 0.14 5.35
CA ASN A 49 4.96 -0.07 4.00
C ASN A 49 3.85 0.94 3.67
N LEU A 50 4.09 2.19 4.05
CA LEU A 50 3.25 3.34 3.72
C LEU A 50 3.97 4.14 2.63
N ARG A 51 3.23 4.47 1.58
CA ARG A 51 3.71 5.32 0.49
C ARG A 51 3.85 6.77 1.01
N ILE A 52 4.67 7.56 0.35
CA ILE A 52 4.96 8.95 0.78
C ILE A 52 3.67 9.78 0.89
N TYR A 53 2.75 9.68 -0.09
CA TYR A 53 1.48 10.42 -0.03
C TYR A 53 0.58 9.98 1.14
N GLU A 54 0.61 8.69 1.50
CA GLU A 54 -0.18 8.16 2.63
C GLU A 54 0.38 8.67 3.95
N LEU A 55 1.70 8.79 4.02
CA LEU A 55 2.37 9.41 5.17
C LEU A 55 2.03 10.90 5.27
N GLU A 56 2.04 11.63 4.15
CA GLU A 56 1.62 13.04 4.11
C GLU A 56 0.17 13.21 4.60
N GLN A 57 -0.77 12.38 4.13
CA GLN A 57 -2.16 12.40 4.60
C GLN A 57 -2.30 12.12 6.10
N ILE A 58 -1.53 11.15 6.62
CA ILE A 58 -1.53 10.85 8.06
C ILE A 58 -0.96 12.01 8.86
N LEU A 59 0.13 12.62 8.40
CA LEU A 59 0.78 13.73 9.07
C LEU A 59 -0.11 14.98 9.08
N ASP A 60 -0.74 15.30 7.95
CA ASP A 60 -1.70 16.41 7.82
C ASP A 60 -2.90 16.22 8.75
N TYR A 61 -3.49 15.01 8.77
CA TYR A 61 -4.58 14.68 9.69
C TYR A 61 -4.19 14.81 11.16
N LEU A 62 -2.95 14.49 11.51
CA LEU A 62 -2.42 14.60 12.88
C LEU A 62 -1.94 16.02 13.23
N GLY A 63 -2.03 16.99 12.31
CA GLY A 63 -1.50 18.33 12.50
C GLY A 63 0.02 18.34 12.73
N LEU A 64 0.72 17.36 12.17
CA LEU A 64 2.13 17.10 12.37
C LEU A 64 2.95 17.65 11.19
N GLU A 65 3.69 18.71 11.43
CA GLU A 65 4.77 19.13 10.52
C GLU A 65 6.03 18.27 10.79
N VAL A 66 6.19 17.19 10.02
CA VAL A 66 7.38 16.32 10.11
C VAL A 66 8.29 16.59 8.91
N GLN A 67 9.55 16.91 9.18
CA GLN A 67 10.61 16.85 8.18
C GLN A 67 11.07 15.39 8.04
N LEU A 68 10.69 14.75 6.93
CA LEU A 68 11.12 13.40 6.56
C LEU A 68 12.51 13.47 5.96
N THR A 69 13.52 12.93 6.65
CA THR A 69 14.89 12.80 6.13
C THR A 69 15.11 11.42 5.53
N ILE A 70 15.40 11.35 4.22
CA ILE A 70 15.82 10.13 3.52
C ILE A 70 17.35 10.20 3.32
N GLY A 71 18.14 9.70 4.28
CA GLY A 71 19.59 9.91 4.24
C GLY A 71 19.97 11.41 4.33
N GLU A 72 21.02 11.85 3.64
CA GLU A 72 21.49 13.26 3.60
C GLU A 72 20.59 14.20 2.75
N MET A 73 19.49 13.72 2.18
CA MET A 73 18.57 14.56 1.41
C MET A 73 17.43 15.08 2.30
N GLN A 74 17.37 16.40 2.46
CA GLN A 74 16.26 17.15 3.06
C GLN A 74 15.19 17.42 1.99
N PHE A 75 13.98 16.89 2.16
CA PHE A 75 12.81 17.34 1.40
C PHE A 75 12.09 18.42 2.20
N GLY A 76 12.35 19.69 1.84
CA GLY A 76 11.62 20.86 2.31
C GLY A 76 10.52 21.24 1.32
N GLY A 77 9.34 21.59 1.82
CA GLY A 77 8.16 21.91 1.03
C GLY A 77 8.41 22.95 -0.06
N LYS A 78 8.24 22.51 -1.31
CA LYS A 78 7.57 23.18 -2.44
C LYS A 78 7.22 22.07 -3.43
N PRO A 79 5.98 22.02 -3.96
CA PRO A 79 5.62 21.02 -4.96
C PRO A 79 6.59 21.16 -6.14
N ALA A 80 7.15 20.04 -6.60
CA ALA A 80 7.89 20.01 -7.84
C ALA A 80 6.93 20.42 -8.96
N ALA A 81 7.03 21.67 -9.40
CA ALA A 81 6.29 22.20 -10.54
C ALA A 81 6.62 21.30 -11.75
N GLY A 82 5.64 20.51 -12.20
CA GLY A 82 5.75 19.72 -13.43
C GLY A 82 5.32 18.25 -13.34
N VAL A 83 4.90 17.72 -12.17
CA VAL A 83 4.30 16.38 -12.13
C VAL A 83 2.82 16.48 -12.49
N ASN A 84 2.45 16.01 -13.68
CA ASN A 84 1.06 15.98 -14.12
C ASN A 84 0.36 14.79 -13.44
N TYR A 85 -0.28 15.06 -12.31
CA TYR A 85 -0.86 14.03 -11.42
C TYR A 85 -1.92 13.17 -12.11
N ASP A 86 -2.61 13.73 -13.09
CA ASP A 86 -3.64 13.02 -13.86
C ASP A 86 -3.05 11.91 -14.74
N GLU A 87 -1.87 12.12 -15.32
CA GLU A 87 -1.17 11.09 -16.12
C GLU A 87 -0.63 9.96 -15.24
N ARG A 88 -0.17 10.29 -14.03
CA ARG A 88 0.29 9.28 -13.05
C ARG A 88 -0.85 8.43 -12.48
N LEU A 89 -2.00 9.05 -12.21
CA LEU A 89 -3.19 8.33 -11.73
C LEU A 89 -3.69 7.35 -12.81
N ALA A 90 -3.72 7.79 -14.07
CA ALA A 90 -4.08 6.93 -15.21
C ALA A 90 -3.11 5.77 -15.43
N GLU A 91 -1.80 5.99 -15.23
CA GLU A 91 -0.79 4.92 -15.31
C GLU A 91 -0.94 3.90 -14.18
N GLU A 92 -1.22 4.34 -12.95
CA GLU A 92 -1.47 3.43 -11.82
C GLU A 92 -2.76 2.61 -12.00
N GLU A 93 -3.86 3.22 -12.46
CA GLU A 93 -5.10 2.51 -12.79
C GLU A 93 -4.89 1.48 -13.90
N ARG A 94 -4.11 1.83 -14.93
CA ARG A 94 -3.75 0.92 -16.03
C ARG A 94 -2.94 -0.28 -15.53
N LEU A 95 -1.99 -0.06 -14.63
CA LEU A 95 -1.19 -1.14 -14.03
C LEU A 95 -2.04 -2.08 -13.17
N LEU A 96 -3.00 -1.54 -12.42
CA LEU A 96 -3.94 -2.33 -11.62
C LEU A 96 -4.83 -3.23 -12.50
N MET A 97 -5.35 -2.70 -13.61
CA MET A 97 -6.14 -3.46 -14.58
C MET A 97 -5.33 -4.63 -15.19
N LEU A 98 -4.05 -4.40 -15.51
CA LEU A 98 -3.14 -5.43 -16.04
C LEU A 98 -2.85 -6.54 -15.01
N GLU A 99 -2.68 -6.19 -13.73
CA GLU A 99 -2.49 -7.17 -12.66
C GLU A 99 -3.74 -8.05 -12.48
N GLU A 100 -4.93 -7.45 -12.49
CA GLU A 100 -6.19 -8.20 -12.42
C GLU A 100 -6.37 -9.15 -13.62
N GLU A 101 -6.01 -8.70 -14.82
CA GLU A 101 -6.06 -9.52 -16.04
C GLU A 101 -5.08 -10.70 -15.96
N GLN A 102 -3.86 -10.48 -15.45
CA GLN A 102 -2.88 -11.55 -15.25
C GLN A 102 -3.39 -12.61 -14.25
N VAL A 103 -4.08 -12.20 -13.19
CA VAL A 103 -4.68 -13.14 -12.22
C VAL A 103 -5.80 -13.95 -12.87
N LYS A 104 -6.65 -13.32 -13.69
CA LYS A 104 -7.71 -14.02 -14.45
C LYS A 104 -7.11 -15.06 -15.41
N LEU A 105 -6.07 -14.69 -16.16
CA LEU A 105 -5.36 -15.60 -17.06
C LEU A 105 -4.72 -16.79 -16.31
N LYS A 106 -4.08 -16.55 -15.15
CA LYS A 106 -3.53 -17.62 -14.30
C LYS A 106 -4.61 -18.60 -13.85
N ARG A 107 -5.80 -18.11 -13.50
CA ARG A 107 -6.95 -18.95 -13.11
C ARG A 107 -7.47 -19.77 -14.30
N GLN A 108 -7.59 -19.16 -15.48
CA GLN A 108 -8.01 -19.86 -16.70
C GLN A 108 -7.03 -20.97 -17.08
N ALA A 109 -5.72 -20.68 -17.07
CA ALA A 109 -4.68 -21.66 -17.36
C ALA A 109 -4.73 -22.86 -16.39
N LEU A 110 -4.99 -22.62 -15.10
CA LEU A 110 -5.16 -23.69 -14.12
C LEU A 110 -6.39 -24.57 -14.43
N ASN A 111 -7.50 -23.96 -14.84
CA ASN A 111 -8.70 -24.69 -15.21
C ASN A 111 -8.49 -25.55 -16.45
N VAL A 112 -7.83 -25.00 -17.48
CA VAL A 112 -7.44 -25.76 -18.68
C VAL A 112 -6.56 -26.94 -18.30
N ARG A 113 -5.57 -26.74 -17.41
CA ARG A 113 -4.70 -27.83 -16.94
C ARG A 113 -5.49 -28.96 -16.26
N LYS A 114 -6.50 -28.62 -15.47
CA LYS A 114 -7.39 -29.62 -14.84
C LYS A 114 -8.26 -30.36 -15.86
N GLN A 115 -8.79 -29.65 -16.86
CA GLN A 115 -9.57 -30.27 -17.94
C GLN A 115 -8.73 -31.24 -18.77
N ILE A 116 -7.49 -30.87 -19.08
CA ILE A 116 -6.55 -31.76 -19.79
C ILE A 116 -6.28 -33.03 -18.97
N GLU A 117 -6.07 -32.90 -17.66
CA GLU A 117 -5.82 -34.06 -16.79
C GLU A 117 -7.04 -35.00 -16.73
N GLN A 118 -8.25 -34.45 -16.60
CA GLN A 118 -9.49 -35.23 -16.64
C GLN A 118 -9.67 -35.98 -17.96
N LEU A 119 -9.37 -35.33 -19.09
CA LEU A 119 -9.44 -35.97 -20.41
C LEU A 119 -8.43 -37.10 -20.54
N ARG A 120 -7.21 -36.95 -19.99
CA ARG A 120 -6.20 -38.02 -19.97
C ARG A 120 -6.71 -39.24 -19.19
N GLU A 121 -7.23 -39.03 -17.99
CA GLU A 121 -7.81 -40.10 -17.18
C GLU A 121 -8.99 -40.79 -17.87
N GLU A 122 -9.80 -40.04 -18.61
CA GLU A 122 -10.88 -40.61 -19.43
C GLU A 122 -10.37 -41.43 -20.61
N MET A 123 -9.28 -41.02 -21.27
CA MET A 123 -8.66 -41.81 -22.33
C MET A 123 -8.05 -43.10 -21.80
N ASP A 124 -7.31 -43.05 -20.70
CA ASP A 124 -6.71 -44.22 -20.05
C ASP A 124 -7.76 -45.25 -19.60
N LYS A 125 -8.97 -44.78 -19.24
CA LYS A 125 -10.12 -45.65 -18.92
C LYS A 125 -10.72 -46.32 -20.14
N ARG A 126 -10.55 -45.76 -21.35
CA ARG A 126 -11.08 -46.33 -22.60
C ARG A 126 -10.10 -47.33 -23.25
N GLU A 127 -8.81 -47.27 -22.92
CA GLU A 127 -7.80 -48.24 -23.36
C GLU A 127 -7.75 -49.52 -22.50
N LYS A 128 -8.47 -49.57 -21.37
CA LYS A 128 -8.66 -50.77 -20.54
C LYS A 128 -9.99 -51.45 -20.84
#